data_AF-A0AAU9JWV4-F1
#
_entry.id   AF-A0AAU9JWV4-F1
#
_cell.length_a   1.000
_cell.length_b   1.000
_cell.length_c   1.000
_cell.angle_alpha   90.00
_cell.angle_beta   90.00
_cell.angle_gamma   90.00
#
_symmetry.space_group_name_H-M   'P 1'
#
loop_
_entity.id
_entity.type
_entity.pdbx_description
1 polymer ?
#
loop_
_entity_poly.entity_id
_entity_poly.type
_entity_poly.pdbx_seq_one_letter_code
_entity_poly.pdbx_strand_id
1 'polypeptide(L)'
;MDNLNFNTSTKKSKILYSALAIFGVVCVVCTVALTSSETPSAGLQQFQLEVEEFNHYVKKYNKVYSTVEEYARRFKVYRDNLAYIRIHNTQSKNWVLKANQFADMSFAEFKNTYLGTKPRGHLPRYTDEADDVTIPDAVDWRQVGAVTEVKNQGGCGSCWSFSATGAIEGAWFLAKNELVSLSEQQLVDCSRSNGNQGCDGGLMDYAFDYVIQKGGLTTEQNYPYDARDGTCNKEKAATVAATISGYRDVTPYDSNALMTALALGPVSVAVQADQAAFQFYSTGVVDSGCGTNLDHGVLAVGYNKTASIPYYIVKNSWGSGWGESGYIRLGVKDGEGVCGIHMMPSYPIV
;
A
#
# COMPACT_ATOMS: atom_id res chain seq x y z
N MET A 1 -62.13 -26.22 -39.35
CA MET A 1 -60.79 -26.20 -39.98
C MET A 1 -59.77 -26.38 -38.87
N ASP A 2 -59.79 -27.53 -38.18
CA ASP A 2 -59.26 -28.83 -38.65
C ASP A 2 -57.74 -28.72 -38.83
N ASN A 3 -56.86 -29.55 -38.30
CA ASN A 3 -56.82 -30.76 -37.47
C ASN A 3 -55.35 -30.76 -36.98
N LEU A 4 -54.94 -31.31 -35.85
CA LEU A 4 -54.77 -32.75 -35.65
C LEU A 4 -54.43 -33.02 -34.17
N ASN A 5 -54.88 -34.18 -33.75
CA ASN A 5 -54.89 -34.73 -32.41
C ASN A 5 -54.03 -36.02 -32.38
N PHE A 6 -53.67 -36.49 -31.17
CA PHE A 6 -53.03 -37.77 -30.80
C PHE A 6 -51.52 -37.93 -31.16
N ASN A 7 -50.65 -38.60 -30.38
CA ASN A 7 -50.84 -39.59 -29.33
C ASN A 7 -49.63 -39.60 -28.38
N THR A 8 -49.92 -40.07 -27.17
CA THR A 8 -49.12 -40.30 -25.98
C THR A 8 -47.97 -41.33 -26.10
N SER A 9 -47.17 -41.37 -25.03
CA SER A 9 -46.51 -42.57 -24.50
C SER A 9 -45.36 -43.18 -25.32
N THR A 10 -44.11 -42.81 -24.99
CA THR A 10 -42.93 -43.68 -25.22
C THR A 10 -41.62 -43.23 -24.55
N LYS A 11 -41.54 -42.03 -23.94
CA LYS A 11 -40.27 -41.58 -23.31
C LYS A 11 -40.06 -41.97 -21.84
N LYS A 12 -41.06 -42.53 -21.15
CA LYS A 12 -40.92 -42.95 -19.74
C LYS A 12 -40.45 -44.41 -19.53
N SER A 13 -40.41 -45.25 -20.56
CA SER A 13 -40.00 -46.67 -20.41
C SER A 13 -38.52 -46.96 -20.68
N LYS A 14 -37.75 -46.03 -21.29
CA LYS A 14 -36.31 -46.20 -21.50
C LYS A 14 -35.43 -45.76 -20.32
N ILE A 15 -36.01 -45.11 -19.32
CA ILE A 15 -35.30 -44.64 -18.11
C ILE A 15 -35.30 -45.72 -17.02
N LEU A 16 -36.20 -46.72 -17.08
CA LEU A 16 -36.31 -47.76 -16.05
C LEU A 16 -35.39 -48.98 -16.28
N TYR A 17 -34.97 -49.26 -17.51
CA TYR A 17 -34.12 -50.43 -17.81
C TYR A 17 -32.62 -50.16 -17.81
N SER A 18 -32.19 -48.89 -17.83
CA SER A 18 -30.79 -48.51 -17.58
C SER A 18 -30.48 -48.35 -16.08
N ALA A 19 -31.49 -48.28 -15.22
CA ALA A 19 -31.33 -48.20 -13.76
C ALA A 19 -31.11 -49.57 -13.09
N LEU A 20 -31.37 -50.70 -13.78
CA LEU A 20 -31.25 -52.05 -13.22
C LEU A 20 -29.97 -52.79 -13.62
N ALA A 21 -29.17 -52.27 -14.56
CA ALA A 21 -27.85 -52.82 -14.89
C ALA A 21 -26.69 -52.17 -14.09
N ILE A 22 -26.94 -51.04 -13.40
CA ILE A 22 -25.92 -50.35 -12.60
C ILE A 22 -25.95 -50.77 -11.12
N PHE A 23 -27.07 -51.31 -10.63
CA PHE A 23 -27.16 -51.84 -9.26
C PHE A 23 -26.41 -53.17 -9.05
N GLY A 24 -26.10 -53.90 -10.12
CA GLY A 24 -25.34 -55.17 -10.05
C GLY A 24 -23.82 -55.01 -9.96
N VAL A 25 -23.27 -53.86 -10.34
CA VAL A 25 -21.82 -53.58 -10.24
C VAL A 25 -21.48 -52.76 -8.99
N VAL A 26 -22.47 -52.08 -8.40
CA VAL A 26 -22.30 -51.34 -7.14
C VAL A 26 -22.16 -52.26 -5.92
N CYS A 27 -22.63 -53.52 -5.97
CA CYS A 27 -22.52 -54.44 -4.82
C CYS A 27 -21.20 -55.25 -4.72
N VAL A 28 -20.32 -55.25 -5.73
CA VAL A 28 -19.01 -55.94 -5.63
C VAL A 28 -17.85 -54.96 -5.45
N VAL A 29 -18.03 -53.68 -5.76
CA VAL A 29 -17.06 -52.63 -5.41
C VAL A 29 -17.25 -52.16 -3.95
N CYS A 30 -18.46 -52.28 -3.39
CA CYS A 30 -18.72 -51.96 -1.99
C CYS A 30 -18.24 -53.00 -0.97
N THR A 31 -17.75 -54.17 -1.38
CA THR A 31 -17.17 -55.17 -0.45
C THR A 31 -15.64 -55.13 -0.36
N VAL A 32 -14.96 -54.29 -1.15
CA VAL A 32 -13.49 -54.10 -1.04
C VAL A 32 -13.12 -52.68 -0.58
N ALA A 33 -14.08 -51.75 -0.50
CA ALA A 33 -13.82 -50.36 -0.09
C ALA A 33 -14.19 -50.04 1.37
N LEU A 34 -14.33 -51.04 2.24
CA LEU A 34 -14.65 -50.84 3.67
C LEU A 34 -13.46 -51.08 4.62
N THR A 35 -12.23 -51.24 4.12
CA THR A 35 -11.04 -51.45 4.96
C THR A 35 -9.79 -50.65 4.58
N SER A 36 -9.90 -49.60 3.77
CA SER A 36 -8.78 -48.67 3.60
C SER A 36 -9.20 -47.26 4.01
N SER A 37 -9.00 -46.95 5.29
CA SER A 37 -8.75 -45.59 5.72
C SER A 37 -7.39 -45.16 5.15
N GLU A 38 -7.32 -44.93 3.84
CA GLU A 38 -6.12 -44.33 3.25
C GLU A 38 -6.06 -42.88 3.74
N THR A 39 -5.25 -42.65 4.78
CA THR A 39 -4.82 -41.31 5.14
C THR A 39 -4.33 -40.62 3.87
N PRO A 40 -4.86 -39.43 3.50
CA PRO A 40 -4.38 -38.67 2.37
C PRO A 40 -2.86 -38.58 2.42
N SER A 41 -2.19 -38.68 1.27
CA SER A 41 -0.74 -38.47 1.23
C SER A 41 -0.42 -37.10 1.85
N ALA A 42 0.73 -36.99 2.52
CA ALA A 42 1.11 -35.74 3.19
C ALA A 42 1.04 -34.51 2.26
N GLY A 43 1.30 -34.70 0.96
CA GLY A 43 1.15 -33.66 -0.06
C GLY A 43 -0.31 -33.23 -0.32
N LEU A 44 -1.25 -34.18 -0.34
CA LEU A 44 -2.68 -33.86 -0.49
C LEU A 44 -3.22 -33.14 0.76
N GLN A 45 -2.79 -33.55 1.94
CA GLN A 45 -3.18 -32.90 3.20
C GLN A 45 -2.63 -31.47 3.28
N GLN A 46 -1.36 -31.26 2.90
CA GLN A 46 -0.75 -29.92 2.85
C GLN A 46 -1.47 -29.01 1.86
N PHE A 47 -1.82 -29.51 0.67
CA PHE A 47 -2.56 -28.74 -0.32
C PHE A 47 -3.95 -28.31 0.18
N GLN A 48 -4.66 -29.20 0.88
CA GLN A 48 -5.96 -28.87 1.48
C GLN A 48 -5.84 -27.74 2.51
N LEU A 49 -4.84 -27.78 3.38
CA LEU A 49 -4.58 -26.73 4.37
C LEU A 49 -4.26 -25.38 3.71
N GLU A 50 -3.46 -25.37 2.64
CA GLU A 50 -3.16 -24.15 1.88
C GLU A 50 -4.43 -23.54 1.27
N VAL A 51 -5.32 -24.38 0.72
CA VAL A 51 -6.61 -23.93 0.18
C VAL A 51 -7.50 -23.35 1.27
N GLU A 52 -7.56 -23.97 2.44
CA GLU A 52 -8.31 -23.44 3.59
C GLU A 52 -7.76 -22.10 4.08
N GLU A 53 -6.45 -21.97 4.18
CA GLU A 53 -5.77 -20.74 4.57
C GLU A 53 -6.03 -19.61 3.55
N PHE A 54 -6.00 -19.93 2.25
CA PHE A 54 -6.35 -18.97 1.20
C PHE A 54 -7.83 -18.59 1.23
N ASN A 55 -8.74 -19.52 1.48
CA ASN A 55 -10.17 -19.21 1.63
C ASN A 55 -10.42 -18.27 2.83
N HIS A 56 -9.69 -18.49 3.93
CA HIS A 56 -9.74 -17.57 5.07
C HIS A 56 -9.21 -16.18 4.69
N TYR A 57 -8.10 -16.11 3.95
CA TYR A 57 -7.55 -14.87 3.41
C TYR A 57 -8.56 -14.13 2.53
N VAL A 58 -9.18 -14.83 1.58
CA VAL A 58 -10.21 -14.30 0.67
C VAL A 58 -11.35 -13.68 1.44
N LYS A 59 -11.86 -14.39 2.46
CA LYS A 59 -12.92 -13.88 3.33
C LYS A 59 -12.47 -12.67 4.15
N LYS A 60 -11.28 -12.73 4.75
CA LYS A 60 -10.74 -11.66 5.61
C LYS A 60 -10.58 -10.33 4.88
N TYR A 61 -10.15 -10.37 3.62
CA TYR A 61 -9.88 -9.18 2.81
C TYR A 61 -10.96 -8.91 1.76
N ASN A 62 -12.12 -9.57 1.86
CA ASN A 62 -13.26 -9.45 0.94
C ASN A 62 -12.84 -9.55 -0.54
N LYS A 63 -11.95 -10.49 -0.85
CA LYS A 63 -11.44 -10.69 -2.21
C LYS A 63 -12.52 -11.33 -3.08
N VAL A 64 -12.60 -10.88 -4.33
CA VAL A 64 -13.51 -11.41 -5.34
C VAL A 64 -12.69 -11.73 -6.57
N TYR A 65 -12.83 -12.96 -7.08
CA TYR A 65 -12.19 -13.41 -8.31
C TYR A 65 -13.28 -13.89 -9.26
N SER A 66 -13.28 -13.37 -10.49
CA SER A 66 -14.42 -13.54 -11.40
C SER A 66 -14.40 -14.88 -12.14
N THR A 67 -13.24 -15.52 -12.22
CA THR A 67 -13.07 -16.79 -12.92
C THR A 67 -12.24 -17.79 -12.11
N VAL A 68 -12.37 -19.07 -12.44
CA VAL A 68 -11.59 -20.15 -11.82
C VAL A 68 -10.11 -19.98 -12.13
N GLU A 69 -9.78 -19.49 -13.32
CA GLU A 69 -8.39 -19.21 -13.74
C GLU A 69 -7.78 -18.08 -12.89
N GLU A 70 -8.55 -17.03 -12.61
CA GLU A 70 -8.10 -15.95 -11.72
C GLU A 70 -7.91 -16.47 -10.29
N TYR A 71 -8.86 -17.22 -9.75
CA TYR A 71 -8.75 -17.84 -8.44
C TYR A 71 -7.49 -18.70 -8.34
N ALA A 72 -7.27 -19.59 -9.31
CA ALA A 72 -6.11 -20.49 -9.33
C ALA A 72 -4.79 -19.71 -9.39
N ARG A 73 -4.73 -18.64 -10.20
CA ARG A 73 -3.57 -17.75 -10.28
C ARG A 73 -3.30 -17.03 -8.96
N ARG A 74 -4.34 -16.46 -8.34
CA ARG A 74 -4.25 -15.74 -7.06
C ARG A 74 -3.85 -16.67 -5.92
N PHE A 75 -4.38 -17.89 -5.90
CA PHE A 75 -4.00 -18.92 -4.94
C PHE A 75 -2.52 -19.30 -5.08
N LYS A 76 -2.03 -19.50 -6.32
CA LYS A 76 -0.62 -19.78 -6.57
C LYS A 76 0.28 -18.66 -6.03
N VAL A 77 -0.02 -17.41 -6.38
CA VAL A 77 0.73 -16.23 -5.90
C VAL A 77 0.71 -16.12 -4.38
N TYR A 78 -0.46 -16.32 -3.77
CA TYR A 78 -0.63 -16.32 -2.33
C TYR A 78 0.28 -17.35 -1.65
N ARG A 79 0.29 -18.60 -2.15
CA ARG A 79 1.13 -19.65 -1.60
C ARG A 79 2.62 -19.33 -1.74
N ASP A 80 3.05 -18.83 -2.89
CA ASP A 80 4.44 -18.47 -3.15
C ASP A 80 4.89 -17.33 -2.20
N ASN A 81 4.05 -16.30 -2.02
CA ASN A 81 4.31 -15.20 -1.07
C ASN A 81 4.31 -15.67 0.39
N LEU A 82 3.40 -16.56 0.75
CA LEU A 82 3.32 -17.09 2.10
C LEU A 82 4.52 -17.97 2.45
N ALA A 83 5.02 -18.76 1.50
CA ALA A 83 6.26 -19.49 1.65
C ALA A 83 7.45 -18.54 1.88
N TYR A 84 7.53 -17.44 1.10
CA TYR A 84 8.55 -16.40 1.32
C TYR A 84 8.45 -15.80 2.73
N ILE A 85 7.25 -15.41 3.16
CA ILE A 85 7.01 -14.82 4.50
C ILE A 85 7.46 -15.79 5.60
N ARG A 86 7.10 -17.08 5.48
CA ARG A 86 7.51 -18.11 6.45
C ARG A 86 9.03 -18.23 6.50
N ILE A 87 9.71 -18.30 5.36
CA ILE A 87 11.18 -18.38 5.28
C ILE A 87 11.84 -17.12 5.83
N HIS A 88 11.30 -15.93 5.56
CA HIS A 88 11.80 -14.68 6.13
C HIS A 88 11.72 -14.71 7.66
N ASN A 89 10.58 -15.11 8.20
CA ASN A 89 10.32 -15.10 9.64
C ASN A 89 11.10 -16.18 10.42
N THR A 90 11.71 -17.16 9.75
CA THR A 90 12.68 -18.07 10.41
C THR A 90 14.09 -17.48 10.48
N GLN A 91 14.37 -16.41 9.72
CA GLN A 91 15.64 -15.71 9.79
C GLN A 91 15.62 -14.74 10.97
N SER A 92 16.75 -14.63 11.69
CA SER A 92 16.93 -13.65 12.77
C SER A 92 17.05 -12.22 12.23
N LYS A 93 15.94 -11.69 11.70
CA LYS A 93 15.82 -10.32 11.16
C LYS A 93 15.19 -9.38 12.19
N ASN A 94 15.39 -8.08 12.00
CA ASN A 94 14.87 -7.03 12.88
C ASN A 94 13.41 -6.65 12.62
N TRP A 95 12.77 -7.29 11.63
CA TRP A 95 11.37 -7.10 11.29
C TRP A 95 10.69 -8.41 10.88
N VAL A 96 9.36 -8.40 11.02
CA VAL A 96 8.47 -9.53 10.74
C VAL A 96 7.58 -9.20 9.56
N LEU A 97 7.38 -10.18 8.68
CA LEU A 97 6.42 -10.11 7.59
C LEU A 97 5.12 -10.84 7.95
N LYS A 98 4.00 -10.38 7.41
CA LYS A 98 2.69 -11.05 7.53
C LYS A 98 1.95 -11.04 6.20
N ALA A 99 1.12 -12.06 5.97
CA ALA A 99 0.15 -12.00 4.90
C ALA A 99 -0.86 -10.88 5.21
N ASN A 100 -0.88 -9.85 4.37
CA ASN A 100 -1.79 -8.71 4.43
C ASN A 100 -2.63 -8.64 3.13
N GLN A 101 -3.36 -7.56 2.90
CA GLN A 101 -4.26 -7.41 1.73
C GLN A 101 -3.57 -7.54 0.36
N PHE A 102 -2.24 -7.58 0.30
CA PHE A 102 -1.45 -7.73 -0.92
C PHE A 102 -0.89 -9.14 -1.11
N ALA A 103 -1.20 -10.09 -0.23
CA ALA A 103 -0.62 -11.44 -0.25
C ALA A 103 -0.95 -12.23 -1.54
N ASP A 104 -2.03 -11.91 -2.24
CA ASP A 104 -2.42 -12.51 -3.53
C ASP A 104 -1.87 -11.75 -4.77
N MET A 105 -0.92 -10.83 -4.57
CA MET A 105 -0.31 -10.05 -5.63
C MET A 105 1.18 -10.36 -5.78
N SER A 106 1.63 -10.49 -7.03
CA SER A 106 3.06 -10.52 -7.34
C SER A 106 3.69 -9.14 -7.12
N PHE A 107 5.02 -9.08 -6.94
CA PHE A 107 5.74 -7.80 -6.81
C PHE A 107 5.49 -6.87 -8.01
N ALA A 108 5.40 -7.42 -9.23
CA ALA A 108 5.12 -6.63 -10.44
C ALA A 108 3.70 -6.04 -10.44
N GLU A 109 2.68 -6.84 -10.08
CA GLU A 109 1.31 -6.32 -9.96
C GLU A 109 1.22 -5.26 -8.86
N PHE A 110 1.85 -5.51 -7.71
CA PHE A 110 1.90 -4.59 -6.59
C PHE A 110 2.54 -3.25 -6.99
N LYS A 111 3.73 -3.31 -7.59
CA LYS A 111 4.46 -2.15 -8.11
C LYS A 111 3.61 -1.32 -9.06
N ASN A 112 3.01 -1.95 -10.06
CA ASN A 112 2.28 -1.25 -11.10
C ASN A 112 0.93 -0.65 -10.63
N THR A 113 0.44 -1.04 -9.45
CA THR A 113 -0.88 -0.64 -8.95
C THR A 113 -0.81 0.35 -7.79
N TYR A 114 0.16 0.17 -6.87
CA TYR A 114 0.21 0.92 -5.60
C TYR A 114 1.38 1.89 -5.49
N LEU A 115 2.35 1.83 -6.40
CA LEU A 115 3.53 2.69 -6.39
C LEU A 115 3.40 3.74 -7.49
N GLY A 116 4.11 4.86 -7.36
CA GLY A 116 3.88 5.99 -8.27
C GLY A 116 4.80 7.20 -8.10
N THR A 117 5.81 7.15 -7.23
CA THR A 117 6.81 8.22 -7.25
C THR A 117 7.64 8.09 -8.51
N LYS A 118 7.80 9.21 -9.22
CA LYS A 118 8.59 9.31 -10.43
C LYS A 118 9.75 10.27 -10.20
N PRO A 119 10.92 9.77 -9.73
CA PRO A 119 12.11 10.59 -9.58
C PRO A 119 12.45 11.26 -10.92
N ARG A 120 12.63 12.58 -10.89
CA ARG A 120 13.14 13.35 -12.02
C ARG A 120 14.25 14.26 -11.52
N GLY A 121 15.17 14.65 -12.41
CA GLY A 121 16.16 15.67 -12.10
C GLY A 121 15.47 17.02 -11.90
N HIS A 122 15.12 17.35 -10.66
CA HIS A 122 14.81 18.72 -10.25
C HIS A 122 16.08 19.36 -9.71
N LEU A 123 16.25 20.66 -9.94
CA LEU A 123 17.32 21.40 -9.29
C LEU A 123 16.97 21.53 -7.82
N PRO A 124 17.82 21.04 -6.89
CA PRO A 124 17.49 21.10 -5.48
C PRO A 124 17.28 22.54 -4.99
N ARG A 125 16.28 22.74 -4.13
CA ARG A 125 16.01 24.00 -3.43
C ARG A 125 16.54 23.92 -2.00
N TYR A 126 17.86 24.03 -1.87
CA TYR A 126 18.52 24.18 -0.56
C TYR A 126 18.51 25.64 -0.09
N THR A 127 18.40 25.85 1.22
CA THR A 127 18.65 27.15 1.87
C THR A 127 19.36 26.91 3.21
N ASP A 128 20.31 27.76 3.58
CA ASP A 128 21.24 27.58 4.72
C ASP A 128 20.60 27.67 6.13
N GLU A 129 19.28 27.81 6.25
CA GLU A 129 18.62 28.15 7.53
C GLU A 129 18.41 26.98 8.51
N ALA A 130 18.82 25.75 8.16
CA ALA A 130 18.63 24.58 9.03
C ALA A 130 19.83 24.27 9.96
N ASP A 131 20.94 25.01 9.83
CA ASP A 131 22.22 24.64 10.43
C ASP A 131 22.29 24.78 11.97
N ASP A 132 21.36 25.53 12.59
CA ASP A 132 21.33 25.78 14.05
C ASP A 132 20.28 24.96 14.83
N VAL A 133 19.66 23.96 14.19
CA VAL A 133 18.64 23.12 14.86
C VAL A 133 19.30 22.05 15.73
N THR A 134 19.02 22.08 17.03
CA THR A 134 19.39 20.96 17.91
C THR A 134 18.51 19.76 17.60
N ILE A 135 19.13 18.63 17.22
CA ILE A 135 18.43 17.37 16.91
C ILE A 135 18.04 16.66 18.23
N PRO A 136 16.74 16.53 18.59
CA PRO A 136 16.33 15.77 19.77
C PRO A 136 16.73 14.29 19.70
N ASP A 137 16.60 13.56 20.81
CA ASP A 137 16.86 12.11 20.82
C ASP A 137 15.77 11.30 20.13
N ALA A 138 14.53 11.78 20.21
CA ALA A 138 13.39 11.22 19.52
C ALA A 138 12.36 12.31 19.21
N VAL A 139 11.69 12.15 18.08
CA VAL A 139 10.57 12.98 17.65
C VAL A 139 9.44 12.04 17.22
N ASP A 140 8.21 12.35 17.61
CA ASP A 140 7.01 11.67 17.11
C ASP A 140 5.88 12.69 16.97
N TRP A 141 5.70 13.22 15.75
CA TRP A 141 4.71 14.26 15.47
C TRP A 141 3.27 13.82 15.71
N ARG A 142 3.01 12.50 15.83
CA ARG A 142 1.69 11.97 16.18
C ARG A 142 1.31 12.34 17.61
N GLN A 143 2.29 12.37 18.53
CA GLN A 143 2.04 12.62 19.96
C GLN A 143 1.62 14.07 20.25
N VAL A 144 1.89 14.99 19.33
CA VAL A 144 1.53 16.41 19.45
C VAL A 144 0.40 16.82 18.50
N GLY A 145 -0.21 15.87 17.79
CA GLY A 145 -1.35 16.12 16.91
C GLY A 145 -0.99 16.73 15.54
N ALA A 146 0.27 16.69 15.11
CA ALA A 146 0.70 17.24 13.82
C ALA A 146 0.60 16.23 12.65
N VAL A 147 -0.18 15.16 12.82
CA VAL A 147 -0.32 14.08 11.83
C VAL A 147 -1.77 13.63 11.79
N THR A 148 -2.40 13.72 10.62
CA THR A 148 -3.75 13.21 10.36
C THR A 148 -3.80 11.68 10.40
N GLU A 149 -5.00 11.09 10.35
CA GLU A 149 -5.17 9.64 10.27
C GLU A 149 -4.53 9.01 9.03
N VAL A 150 -4.25 7.71 9.08
CA VAL A 150 -3.74 6.97 7.92
C VAL A 150 -4.85 6.77 6.90
N LYS A 151 -4.63 7.25 5.68
CA LYS A 151 -5.53 7.12 4.53
C LYS A 151 -5.17 5.92 3.64
N ASN A 152 -5.94 5.70 2.58
CA ASN A 152 -5.72 4.60 1.63
C ASN A 152 -5.84 5.09 0.18
N GLN A 153 -4.74 5.03 -0.58
CA GLN A 153 -4.67 5.43 -1.98
C GLN A 153 -5.35 4.43 -2.95
N GLY A 154 -5.67 3.22 -2.50
CA GLY A 154 -6.24 2.20 -3.37
C GLY A 154 -5.35 1.87 -4.57
N GLY A 155 -5.96 1.48 -5.70
CA GLY A 155 -5.25 1.06 -6.91
C GLY A 155 -4.76 2.19 -7.82
N CYS A 156 -4.33 3.30 -7.23
CA CYS A 156 -3.87 4.50 -7.94
C CYS A 156 -2.47 4.87 -7.46
N GLY A 157 -1.52 5.10 -8.38
CA GLY A 157 -0.13 5.51 -8.11
C GLY A 157 0.01 6.96 -7.63
N SER A 158 -0.78 7.35 -6.63
CA SER A 158 -0.89 8.71 -6.09
C SER A 158 -0.18 8.89 -4.75
N CYS A 159 0.67 7.95 -4.33
CA CYS A 159 1.46 8.06 -3.09
C CYS A 159 2.16 9.43 -2.91
N TRP A 160 2.62 10.04 -4.00
CA TRP A 160 3.20 11.39 -4.03
C TRP A 160 2.24 12.48 -3.51
N SER A 161 0.93 12.38 -3.79
CA SER A 161 -0.04 13.36 -3.30
C SER A 161 -0.34 13.19 -1.81
N PHE A 162 -0.38 11.95 -1.32
CA PHE A 162 -0.52 11.62 0.11
C PHE A 162 0.71 12.06 0.92
N SER A 163 1.90 11.87 0.37
CA SER A 163 3.15 12.34 0.99
C SER A 163 3.17 13.87 1.10
N ALA A 164 2.84 14.57 -0.01
CA ALA A 164 2.85 16.03 -0.03
C ALA A 164 1.77 16.65 0.88
N THR A 165 0.52 16.17 0.80
CA THR A 165 -0.56 16.64 1.69
C THR A 165 -0.19 16.43 3.14
N GLY A 166 0.27 15.23 3.53
CA GLY A 166 0.66 14.95 4.90
C GLY A 166 1.75 15.87 5.45
N ALA A 167 2.71 16.29 4.62
CA ALA A 167 3.72 17.27 5.01
C ALA A 167 3.13 18.67 5.19
N ILE A 168 2.22 19.09 4.29
CA ILE A 168 1.53 20.39 4.39
C ILE A 168 0.61 20.42 5.62
N GLU A 169 -0.15 19.36 5.88
CA GLU A 169 -1.02 19.25 7.05
C GLU A 169 -0.25 19.44 8.35
N GLY A 170 0.91 18.78 8.48
CA GLY A 170 1.79 18.91 9.64
C GLY A 170 2.39 20.30 9.76
N ALA A 171 2.96 20.84 8.67
CA ALA A 171 3.53 22.19 8.68
C ALA A 171 2.49 23.27 9.01
N TRP A 172 1.28 23.16 8.45
CA TRP A 172 0.16 24.08 8.70
C TRP A 172 -0.25 24.09 10.17
N PHE A 173 -0.37 22.91 10.78
CA PHE A 173 -0.66 22.78 12.21
C PHE A 173 0.46 23.36 13.08
N LEU A 174 1.73 23.09 12.75
CA LEU A 174 2.88 23.59 13.50
C LEU A 174 3.04 25.12 13.41
N ALA A 175 2.55 25.71 12.31
CA ALA A 175 2.36 27.16 12.14
C ALA A 175 1.17 27.74 12.95
N LYS A 176 0.63 26.99 13.91
CA LYS A 176 -0.44 27.39 14.85
C LYS A 176 -1.84 27.49 14.25
N ASN A 177 -2.07 26.85 13.11
CA ASN A 177 -3.41 26.68 12.56
C ASN A 177 -4.04 25.37 13.05
N GLU A 178 -5.32 25.17 12.77
CA GLU A 178 -6.00 23.90 13.04
C GLU A 178 -5.47 22.78 12.13
N LEU A 179 -5.40 21.56 12.66
CA LEU A 179 -5.06 20.39 11.84
C LEU A 179 -6.22 20.12 10.89
N VAL A 180 -5.94 20.15 9.59
CA VAL A 180 -6.91 19.90 8.53
C VAL A 180 -6.51 18.67 7.75
N SER A 181 -7.49 17.85 7.32
CA SER A 181 -7.25 16.80 6.33
C SER A 181 -7.41 17.41 4.94
N LEU A 182 -6.31 17.50 4.18
CA LEU A 182 -6.24 18.11 2.86
C LEU A 182 -6.59 17.11 1.76
N SER A 183 -7.04 17.64 0.61
CA SER A 183 -7.46 16.83 -0.53
C SER A 183 -6.27 16.37 -1.38
N GLU A 184 -6.00 15.07 -1.34
CA GLU A 184 -5.09 14.43 -2.29
C GLU A 184 -5.65 14.46 -3.72
N GLN A 185 -6.97 14.38 -3.88
CA GLN A 185 -7.62 14.38 -5.19
C GLN A 185 -7.40 15.70 -5.94
N GLN A 186 -7.31 16.83 -5.22
CA GLN A 186 -7.01 18.12 -5.84
C GLN A 186 -5.65 18.07 -6.53
N LEU A 187 -4.64 17.48 -5.88
CA LEU A 187 -3.33 17.31 -6.47
C LEU A 187 -3.39 16.37 -7.68
N VAL A 188 -4.03 15.21 -7.53
CA VAL A 188 -4.17 14.20 -8.60
C VAL A 188 -4.77 14.81 -9.87
N ASP A 189 -5.83 15.60 -9.73
CA ASP A 189 -6.56 16.12 -10.88
C ASP A 189 -5.99 17.42 -11.45
N CYS A 190 -5.39 18.27 -10.60
CA CYS A 190 -5.06 19.65 -10.97
C CYS A 190 -3.57 19.94 -11.18
N SER A 191 -2.65 19.13 -10.63
CA SER A 191 -1.20 19.43 -10.68
C SER A 191 -0.49 18.91 -11.94
N ARG A 192 -1.24 18.52 -12.97
CA ARG A 192 -0.67 17.96 -14.22
C ARG A 192 0.27 18.94 -14.93
N SER A 193 -0.07 20.22 -14.96
CA SER A 193 0.77 21.27 -15.54
C SER A 193 2.12 21.44 -14.83
N ASN A 194 2.21 21.00 -13.58
CA ASN A 194 3.43 21.06 -12.76
C ASN A 194 4.33 19.83 -12.95
N GLY A 195 3.90 18.84 -13.75
CA GLY A 195 4.70 17.68 -14.11
C GLY A 195 4.20 16.35 -13.54
N ASN A 196 3.23 16.38 -12.63
CA ASN A 196 2.56 15.19 -12.09
C ASN A 196 1.61 14.55 -13.12
N GLN A 197 1.32 13.27 -12.96
CA GLN A 197 0.58 12.46 -13.92
C GLN A 197 -0.59 11.71 -13.26
N GLY A 198 -1.15 12.29 -12.19
CA GLY A 198 -2.27 11.69 -11.47
C GLY A 198 -1.93 10.31 -10.92
N CYS A 199 -2.74 9.30 -11.27
CA CYS A 199 -2.52 7.90 -10.89
C CYS A 199 -1.34 7.23 -11.59
N ASP A 200 -0.83 7.80 -12.69
CA ASP A 200 0.40 7.28 -13.31
C ASP A 200 1.65 7.72 -12.53
N GLY A 201 1.52 8.59 -11.53
CA GLY A 201 2.62 8.96 -10.66
C GLY A 201 3.03 10.44 -10.71
N GLY A 202 3.93 10.81 -9.82
CA GLY A 202 4.31 12.21 -9.59
C GLY A 202 5.43 12.37 -8.60
N LEU A 203 5.64 13.60 -8.15
CA LEU A 203 6.65 13.98 -7.18
C LEU A 203 6.07 15.03 -6.21
N MET A 204 6.46 14.95 -4.94
CA MET A 204 5.98 15.82 -3.87
C MET A 204 6.32 17.29 -4.15
N ASP A 205 7.50 17.57 -4.69
CA ASP A 205 7.93 18.94 -5.04
C ASP A 205 7.03 19.59 -6.10
N TYR A 206 6.61 18.83 -7.11
CA TYR A 206 5.66 19.33 -8.11
C TYR A 206 4.27 19.58 -7.51
N ALA A 207 3.89 18.80 -6.49
CA ALA A 207 2.69 19.08 -5.73
C ALA A 207 2.84 20.39 -4.94
N PHE A 208 3.97 20.61 -4.25
CA PHE A 208 4.24 21.86 -3.54
C PHE A 208 4.23 23.06 -4.49
N ASP A 209 4.89 22.97 -5.65
CA ASP A 209 4.85 24.00 -6.70
C ASP A 209 3.43 24.33 -7.15
N TYR A 210 2.58 23.32 -7.34
CA TYR A 210 1.16 23.54 -7.65
C TYR A 210 0.46 24.31 -6.53
N VAL A 211 0.65 23.92 -5.27
CA VAL A 211 0.00 24.58 -4.12
C VAL A 211 0.41 26.04 -4.02
N ILE A 212 1.70 26.34 -4.22
CA ILE A 212 2.23 27.71 -4.23
C ILE A 212 1.58 28.52 -5.37
N GLN A 213 1.62 28.00 -6.60
CA GLN A 213 1.10 28.70 -7.79
C GLN A 213 -0.41 28.92 -7.74
N LYS A 214 -1.16 27.93 -7.24
CA LYS A 214 -2.63 28.00 -7.13
C LYS A 214 -3.09 28.80 -5.91
N GLY A 215 -2.23 28.97 -4.89
CA GLY A 215 -2.57 29.64 -3.64
C GLY A 215 -3.33 28.75 -2.65
N GLY A 216 -3.00 27.45 -2.56
CA GLY A 216 -3.44 26.58 -1.47
C GLY A 216 -4.21 25.31 -1.87
N LEU A 217 -4.53 24.47 -0.89
CA LEU A 217 -5.34 23.26 -1.05
C LEU A 217 -6.68 23.38 -0.34
N THR A 218 -7.68 22.64 -0.82
CA THR A 218 -8.96 22.43 -0.15
C THR A 218 -8.91 21.20 0.76
N THR A 219 -9.94 21.00 1.56
CA THR A 219 -10.05 19.84 2.46
C THR A 219 -10.47 18.57 1.71
N GLU A 220 -10.10 17.41 2.26
CA GLU A 220 -10.57 16.09 1.83
C GLU A 220 -12.11 16.01 1.84
N GLN A 221 -12.76 16.65 2.83
CA GLN A 221 -14.22 16.68 2.90
C GLN A 221 -14.86 17.39 1.69
N ASN A 222 -14.26 18.49 1.23
CA ASN A 222 -14.79 19.27 0.11
C ASN A 222 -14.46 18.61 -1.25
N TYR A 223 -13.25 18.05 -1.38
CA TYR A 223 -12.82 17.32 -2.57
C TYR A 223 -12.31 15.92 -2.24
N PRO A 224 -13.23 14.94 -2.02
CA PRO A 224 -12.88 13.61 -1.58
C PRO A 224 -12.06 12.82 -2.58
N TYR A 225 -11.21 11.94 -2.06
CA TYR A 225 -10.40 11.01 -2.82
C TYR A 225 -11.23 9.90 -3.50
N ASP A 226 -10.98 9.69 -4.79
CA ASP A 226 -11.74 8.78 -5.66
C ASP A 226 -10.86 7.65 -6.25
N ALA A 227 -9.57 7.59 -5.88
CA ALA A 227 -8.62 6.57 -6.31
C ALA A 227 -8.53 6.39 -7.85
N ARG A 228 -8.76 7.46 -8.60
CA ARG A 228 -8.65 7.51 -10.06
C ARG A 228 -8.37 8.93 -10.53
N ASP A 229 -7.94 9.02 -11.78
CA ASP A 229 -7.83 10.31 -12.46
C ASP A 229 -9.19 10.93 -12.73
N GLY A 230 -9.33 12.20 -12.36
CA GLY A 230 -10.46 13.05 -12.71
C GLY A 230 -10.04 14.30 -13.49
N THR A 231 -11.04 15.09 -13.88
CA THR A 231 -10.83 16.44 -14.39
C THR A 231 -10.78 17.39 -13.19
N CYS A 232 -9.79 18.30 -13.17
CA CYS A 232 -9.65 19.30 -12.10
C CYS A 232 -10.95 20.08 -11.85
N ASN A 233 -11.58 19.84 -10.69
CA ASN A 233 -12.77 20.56 -10.27
C ASN A 233 -12.40 21.92 -9.66
N LYS A 234 -12.45 22.97 -10.49
CA LYS A 234 -12.08 24.34 -10.10
C LYS A 234 -12.98 24.93 -9.03
N GLU A 235 -14.26 24.59 -9.01
CA GLU A 235 -15.21 25.11 -8.02
C GLU A 235 -14.87 24.59 -6.62
N LYS A 236 -14.62 23.28 -6.50
CA LYS A 236 -14.19 22.70 -5.24
C LYS A 236 -12.81 23.22 -4.84
N ALA A 237 -11.87 23.28 -5.78
CA ALA A 237 -10.54 23.82 -5.53
C ALA A 237 -10.55 25.31 -5.13
N ALA A 238 -11.61 26.08 -5.43
CA ALA A 238 -11.68 27.50 -5.05
C ALA A 238 -11.75 27.73 -3.52
N THR A 239 -12.22 26.75 -2.75
CA THR A 239 -12.25 26.84 -1.28
C THR A 239 -10.88 26.45 -0.72
N VAL A 240 -10.12 27.42 -0.21
CA VAL A 240 -8.78 27.20 0.35
C VAL A 240 -8.84 26.93 1.85
N ALA A 241 -8.15 25.87 2.29
CA ALA A 241 -8.06 25.41 3.67
C ALA A 241 -6.64 25.53 4.26
N ALA A 242 -5.61 25.37 3.43
CA ALA A 242 -4.21 25.56 3.82
C ALA A 242 -3.39 26.10 2.66
N THR A 243 -2.35 26.88 2.97
CA THR A 243 -1.41 27.46 2.00
C THR A 243 0.02 27.19 2.42
N ILE A 244 0.93 27.20 1.45
CA ILE A 244 2.38 27.20 1.68
C ILE A 244 3.00 28.31 0.84
N SER A 245 4.04 28.94 1.38
CA SER A 245 4.81 29.99 0.70
C SER A 245 6.03 29.44 -0.04
N GLY A 246 6.48 28.22 0.30
CA GLY A 246 7.64 27.58 -0.31
C GLY A 246 7.79 26.11 0.10
N TYR A 247 8.92 25.52 -0.27
CA TYR A 247 9.39 24.23 0.25
C TYR A 247 10.92 24.18 0.17
N ARG A 248 11.52 23.25 0.92
CA ARG A 248 12.97 23.01 0.97
C ARG A 248 13.26 21.56 0.70
N ASP A 249 14.34 21.33 -0.03
CA ASP A 249 14.95 20.02 -0.13
C ASP A 249 15.94 19.84 1.04
N VAL A 250 15.95 18.64 1.61
CA VAL A 250 16.89 18.25 2.65
C VAL A 250 18.16 17.75 1.98
N THR A 251 19.32 18.09 2.54
CA THR A 251 20.62 17.60 2.05
C THR A 251 20.58 16.08 1.92
N PRO A 252 20.77 15.54 0.70
CA PRO A 252 20.60 14.13 0.45
C PRO A 252 21.78 13.35 1.03
N TYR A 253 21.54 12.06 1.27
CA TYR A 253 22.53 11.12 1.78
C TYR A 253 23.01 11.38 3.21
N ASP A 254 22.34 12.28 3.95
CA ASP A 254 22.72 12.70 5.29
C ASP A 254 21.58 12.41 6.28
N SER A 255 21.85 11.51 7.23
CA SER A 255 20.90 11.13 8.27
C SER A 255 20.62 12.29 9.25
N ASN A 256 21.63 13.08 9.58
CA ASN A 256 21.47 14.25 10.45
C ASN A 256 20.64 15.32 9.76
N ALA A 257 20.82 15.55 8.46
CA ALA A 257 20.00 16.50 7.71
C ALA A 257 18.51 16.13 7.74
N LEU A 258 18.18 14.85 7.55
CA LEU A 258 16.79 14.39 7.67
C LEU A 258 16.26 14.52 9.11
N MET A 259 17.06 14.16 10.12
CA MET A 259 16.65 14.32 11.52
C MET A 259 16.49 15.79 11.93
N THR A 260 17.30 16.69 11.39
CA THR A 260 17.18 18.15 11.55
C THR A 260 15.87 18.65 10.96
N ALA A 261 15.54 18.25 9.72
CA ALA A 261 14.24 18.59 9.12
C ALA A 261 13.07 18.01 9.93
N LEU A 262 13.20 16.76 10.40
CA LEU A 262 12.19 16.11 11.24
C LEU A 262 12.04 16.76 12.62
N ALA A 263 13.05 17.47 13.12
CA ALA A 263 12.93 18.25 14.34
C ALA A 263 12.04 19.50 14.15
N LEU A 264 11.80 19.92 12.91
CA LEU A 264 10.94 21.05 12.56
C LEU A 264 9.51 20.64 12.21
N GLY A 265 9.32 19.48 11.58
CA GLY A 265 7.98 18.98 11.18
C GLY A 265 8.04 17.66 10.40
N PRO A 266 6.88 17.10 10.01
CA PRO A 266 6.85 15.96 9.09
C PRO A 266 7.47 16.27 7.73
N VAL A 267 8.19 15.30 7.16
CA VAL A 267 8.97 15.46 5.91
C VAL A 267 8.48 14.46 4.88
N SER A 268 8.18 14.93 3.66
CA SER A 268 7.91 14.06 2.52
C SER A 268 9.19 13.37 2.10
N VAL A 269 9.17 12.04 1.93
CA VAL A 269 10.33 11.26 1.49
C VAL A 269 9.93 10.26 0.42
N ALA A 270 10.87 9.91 -0.45
CA ALA A 270 10.72 8.80 -1.38
C ALA A 270 11.51 7.58 -0.90
N VAL A 271 11.00 6.38 -1.17
CA VAL A 271 11.64 5.10 -0.85
C VAL A 271 11.44 4.09 -1.99
N GLN A 272 12.24 3.03 -2.01
CA GLN A 272 11.95 1.84 -2.81
C GLN A 272 11.05 0.88 -2.01
N ALA A 273 9.82 0.69 -2.48
CA ALA A 273 8.80 -0.13 -1.83
C ALA A 273 8.33 -1.34 -2.64
N ASP A 274 8.86 -1.58 -3.85
CA ASP A 274 8.51 -2.75 -4.68
C ASP A 274 9.06 -4.10 -4.20
N GLN A 275 9.50 -4.19 -2.94
CA GLN A 275 10.12 -5.37 -2.33
C GLN A 275 9.24 -5.96 -1.21
N ALA A 276 9.46 -7.24 -0.90
CA ALA A 276 8.74 -7.94 0.17
C ALA A 276 8.82 -7.23 1.55
N ALA A 277 9.94 -6.55 1.81
CA ALA A 277 10.15 -5.77 3.03
C ALA A 277 9.09 -4.69 3.25
N PHE A 278 8.48 -4.17 2.18
CA PHE A 278 7.33 -3.27 2.23
C PHE A 278 6.02 -3.99 2.00
N GLN A 279 5.92 -4.79 0.92
CA GLN A 279 4.64 -5.39 0.54
C GLN A 279 4.01 -6.18 1.70
N PHE A 280 4.82 -6.87 2.50
CA PHE A 280 4.35 -7.73 3.60
C PHE A 280 4.73 -7.24 5.00
N TYR A 281 5.22 -6.01 5.15
CA TYR A 281 5.65 -5.48 6.44
C TYR A 281 4.55 -5.64 7.51
N SER A 282 4.94 -6.11 8.69
CA SER A 282 4.07 -6.18 9.86
C SER A 282 4.55 -5.29 11.00
N THR A 283 5.78 -5.50 11.46
CA THR A 283 6.34 -4.84 12.64
C THR A 283 7.85 -4.99 12.68
N GLY A 284 8.50 -4.20 13.54
CA GLY A 284 9.96 -4.19 13.72
C GLY A 284 10.63 -3.11 12.88
N VAL A 285 11.96 -3.08 12.89
CA VAL A 285 12.75 -2.10 12.14
C VAL A 285 13.30 -2.76 10.88
N VAL A 286 12.86 -2.28 9.71
CA VAL A 286 13.43 -2.69 8.43
C VAL A 286 14.77 -2.00 8.27
N ASP A 287 15.85 -2.76 8.17
CA ASP A 287 17.22 -2.26 8.02
C ASP A 287 17.90 -2.69 6.70
N SER A 288 17.20 -3.53 5.93
CA SER A 288 17.68 -4.16 4.71
C SER A 288 16.50 -4.78 3.94
N GLY A 289 16.77 -5.45 2.81
CA GLY A 289 15.72 -6.13 2.01
C GLY A 289 15.00 -5.21 1.01
N CYS A 290 15.54 -4.02 0.80
CA CYS A 290 15.17 -3.05 -0.22
C CYS A 290 16.44 -2.47 -0.86
N GLY A 291 16.33 -2.02 -2.12
CA GLY A 291 17.39 -1.24 -2.79
C GLY A 291 17.13 0.26 -2.64
N THR A 292 17.56 1.04 -3.62
CA THR A 292 17.40 2.51 -3.65
C THR A 292 16.74 3.04 -4.94
N ASN A 293 16.09 2.16 -5.71
CA ASN A 293 15.30 2.53 -6.88
C ASN A 293 13.94 3.10 -6.45
N LEU A 294 13.92 4.38 -6.07
CA LEU A 294 12.76 5.07 -5.52
C LEU A 294 11.52 4.94 -6.42
N ASP A 295 10.41 4.50 -5.83
CA ASP A 295 9.14 4.30 -6.52
C ASP A 295 7.90 4.64 -5.67
N HIS A 296 8.09 4.98 -4.39
CA HIS A 296 6.99 5.22 -3.46
C HIS A 296 7.20 6.47 -2.61
N GLY A 297 6.17 7.29 -2.49
CA GLY A 297 6.15 8.53 -1.71
C GLY A 297 5.48 8.29 -0.38
N VAL A 298 6.18 8.59 0.71
CA VAL A 298 5.72 8.39 2.09
C VAL A 298 6.04 9.61 2.94
N LEU A 299 5.52 9.65 4.17
CA LEU A 299 5.75 10.78 5.08
C LEU A 299 6.55 10.30 6.29
N ALA A 300 7.76 10.81 6.46
CA ALA A 300 8.50 10.65 7.71
C ALA A 300 7.91 11.59 8.76
N VAL A 301 7.47 11.04 9.89
CA VAL A 301 6.76 11.77 10.96
C VAL A 301 7.52 11.77 12.28
N GLY A 302 8.76 11.30 12.28
CA GLY A 302 9.57 11.22 13.48
C GLY A 302 10.70 10.22 13.36
N TYR A 303 11.43 10.05 14.46
CA TYR A 303 12.52 9.10 14.61
C TYR A 303 12.80 8.83 16.09
N ASN A 304 13.59 7.79 16.35
CA ASN A 304 14.24 7.58 17.64
C ASN A 304 15.69 7.15 17.38
N LYS A 305 16.66 8.03 17.71
CA LYS A 305 18.08 7.77 17.47
C LYS A 305 18.79 7.04 18.61
N THR A 306 18.12 6.91 19.76
CA THR A 306 18.65 6.26 20.97
C THR A 306 18.09 4.86 21.21
N ALA A 307 17.15 4.40 20.36
CA ALA A 307 16.66 3.03 20.37
C ALA A 307 17.79 2.02 20.09
N SER A 308 17.62 0.77 20.52
CA SER A 308 18.60 -0.31 20.29
C SER A 308 18.92 -0.51 18.80
N ILE A 309 17.93 -0.26 17.94
CA ILE A 309 18.10 -0.10 16.51
C ILE A 309 17.48 1.27 16.18
N PRO A 310 18.28 2.30 15.92
CA PRO A 310 17.79 3.62 15.54
C PRO A 310 16.87 3.54 14.32
N TYR A 311 15.74 4.26 14.34
CA TYR A 311 14.76 4.21 13.26
C TYR A 311 14.05 5.54 13.00
N TYR A 312 13.56 5.71 11.77
CA TYR A 312 12.55 6.68 11.38
C TYR A 312 11.14 6.08 11.54
N ILE A 313 10.15 6.92 11.85
CA ILE A 313 8.73 6.58 11.87
C ILE A 313 8.12 7.10 10.57
N VAL A 314 7.60 6.20 9.74
CA VAL A 314 7.13 6.56 8.40
C VAL A 314 5.65 6.19 8.25
N LYS A 315 4.82 7.18 7.95
CA LYS A 315 3.40 7.04 7.63
C LYS A 315 3.25 6.62 6.17
N ASN A 316 2.49 5.55 5.94
CA ASN A 316 2.17 5.05 4.61
C ASN A 316 0.71 5.41 4.21
N SER A 317 0.34 5.12 2.97
CA SER A 317 -0.95 5.44 2.35
C SER A 317 -1.72 4.20 1.89
N TRP A 318 -1.54 3.05 2.57
CA TRP A 318 -2.19 1.77 2.23
C TRP A 318 -3.23 1.32 3.26
N GLY A 319 -3.76 2.27 4.04
CA GLY A 319 -4.71 2.02 5.12
C GLY A 319 -4.08 1.46 6.39
N SER A 320 -4.80 1.60 7.50
CA SER A 320 -4.33 1.20 8.84
C SER A 320 -4.18 -0.32 9.03
N GLY A 321 -4.74 -1.13 8.12
CA GLY A 321 -4.58 -2.59 8.15
C GLY A 321 -3.20 -3.10 7.73
N TRP A 322 -2.38 -2.25 7.09
CA TRP A 322 -1.01 -2.56 6.69
C TRP A 322 -0.01 -2.15 7.78
N GLY A 323 1.10 -2.89 7.92
CA GLY A 323 2.18 -2.53 8.83
C GLY A 323 1.77 -2.39 10.30
N GLU A 324 2.39 -1.42 10.98
CA GLU A 324 2.13 -1.01 12.36
C GLU A 324 1.04 0.07 12.35
N SER A 325 -0.22 -0.35 12.17
CA SER A 325 -1.37 0.56 12.08
C SER A 325 -1.24 1.61 10.96
N GLY A 326 -0.67 1.22 9.81
CA GLY A 326 -0.41 2.09 8.67
C GLY A 326 0.98 2.71 8.64
N TYR A 327 1.83 2.41 9.62
CA TYR A 327 3.20 2.91 9.71
C TYR A 327 4.23 1.80 9.48
N ILE A 328 5.45 2.23 9.18
CA ILE A 328 6.65 1.40 9.10
C ILE A 328 7.80 2.09 9.80
N ARG A 329 8.68 1.31 10.44
CA ARG A 329 9.94 1.79 10.98
C ARG A 329 11.09 1.40 10.06
N LEU A 330 11.82 2.40 9.58
CA LEU A 330 13.00 2.21 8.73
C LEU A 330 14.26 2.54 9.51
N GLY A 331 15.26 1.68 9.47
CA GLY A 331 16.52 1.86 10.19
C GLY A 331 17.26 3.12 9.74
N VAL A 332 17.94 3.78 10.68
CA VAL A 332 18.84 4.90 10.35
C VAL A 332 20.16 4.33 9.86
N LYS A 333 20.58 4.75 8.67
CA LYS A 333 21.86 4.38 8.06
C LYS A 333 22.36 5.52 7.17
N ASP A 334 23.62 5.90 7.30
CA ASP A 334 24.20 6.96 6.47
C ASP A 334 24.24 6.61 4.97
N GLY A 335 24.55 7.60 4.13
CA GLY A 335 24.46 7.49 2.68
C GLY A 335 23.00 7.52 2.25
N GLU A 336 22.64 6.74 1.22
CA GLU A 336 21.28 6.70 0.65
C GLU A 336 20.16 6.39 1.66
N GLY A 337 20.50 5.88 2.84
CA GLY A 337 19.52 5.48 3.84
C GLY A 337 18.89 4.13 3.52
N VAL A 338 18.21 3.54 4.51
CA VAL A 338 17.46 2.30 4.27
C VAL A 338 16.35 2.59 3.27
N CYS A 339 16.33 1.81 2.19
CA CYS A 339 15.39 1.94 1.09
C CYS A 339 15.46 3.27 0.31
N GLY A 340 16.56 4.01 0.42
CA GLY A 340 16.75 5.29 -0.29
C GLY A 340 16.11 6.50 0.40
N ILE A 341 15.69 6.38 1.66
CA ILE A 341 14.94 7.44 2.39
C ILE A 341 15.67 8.80 2.43
N HIS A 342 17.01 8.83 2.32
CA HIS A 342 17.77 10.09 2.32
C HIS A 342 17.95 10.71 0.95
N MET A 343 17.43 10.12 -0.13
CA MET A 343 17.74 10.56 -1.49
C MET A 343 16.88 11.73 -1.99
N MET A 344 15.60 11.78 -1.59
CA MET A 344 14.67 12.84 -1.97
C MET A 344 13.75 13.26 -0.81
N PRO A 345 14.30 13.82 0.29
CA PRO A 345 13.49 14.36 1.38
C PRO A 345 13.18 15.85 1.12
N SER A 346 11.92 16.26 1.26
CA SER A 346 11.52 17.66 1.13
C SER A 346 10.37 18.01 2.09
N TYR A 347 10.28 19.27 2.49
CA TYR A 347 9.24 19.75 3.40
C TYR A 347 8.74 21.15 3.02
N PRO A 348 7.43 21.43 3.19
CA PRO A 348 6.86 22.73 2.87
C PRO A 348 7.17 23.79 3.94
N ILE A 349 7.10 25.05 3.52
CA ILE A 349 7.15 26.24 4.38
C ILE A 349 5.79 26.91 4.31
N VAL A 350 5.16 27.13 5.47
CA VAL A 350 3.89 27.86 5.59
C VAL A 350 4.15 29.36 5.54
#